data_AF-A0A4T0EH56-F1
#
_entry.id   AF-A0A4T0EH56-F1
#
_cell.length_a   1.000
_cell.length_b   1.000
_cell.length_c   1.000
_cell.angle_alpha   90.00
_cell.angle_beta   90.00
_cell.angle_gamma   90.00
#
_symmetry.space_group_name_H-M   'P 1'
#
loop_
_entity.id
_entity.type
_entity.pdbx_description
1 polymer ?
#
loop_
_entity_poly.entity_id
_entity_poly.type
_entity_poly.pdbx_seq_one_letter_code
_entity_poly.pdbx_strand_id
1 'polypeptide(L)'
;MNIVEWAFGKRMTPAERLRKHQRALEKTQRELDRERTKLENQEKKLVQDIKKNAKNGQMGAVKIQAKDLVRTRRYIQKFYQMRTQLQAISLRIQTVRSNEQMMQSMKGATKLLSGMNRYPDRRFAKVCFIKV
;
A
#
# COMPACT_ATOMS: atom_id res chain seq x y z
N MET A 1 0.64 -34.04 -3.07
CA MET A 1 1.90 -33.28 -2.97
C MET A 1 2.46 -33.20 -4.37
N ASN A 2 2.33 -32.04 -5.03
CA ASN A 2 2.20 -31.95 -6.49
C ASN A 2 3.56 -31.78 -7.20
N ILE A 3 3.91 -32.72 -8.07
CA ILE A 3 5.11 -32.68 -8.94
C ILE A 3 5.12 -31.46 -9.88
N VAL A 4 3.95 -30.89 -10.16
CA VAL A 4 3.74 -29.70 -10.99
C VAL A 4 4.25 -28.41 -10.32
N GLU A 5 4.31 -28.35 -8.98
CA GLU A 5 4.80 -27.19 -8.22
C GLU A 5 6.32 -27.01 -8.28
N TRP A 6 7.07 -28.08 -8.58
CA TRP A 6 8.53 -28.04 -8.69
C TRP A 6 9.00 -27.57 -10.08
N ALA A 7 8.29 -27.96 -11.14
CA ALA A 7 8.60 -27.58 -12.53
C ALA A 7 8.02 -26.21 -12.94
N PHE A 8 6.86 -25.83 -12.39
CA PHE A 8 6.30 -24.49 -12.53
C PHE A 8 6.26 -23.86 -11.15
N GLY A 9 7.36 -23.18 -10.77
CA GLY A 9 7.52 -22.56 -9.46
C GLY A 9 6.22 -21.92 -8.95
N LYS A 10 5.85 -22.24 -7.70
CA LYS A 10 4.56 -21.92 -7.06
C LYS A 10 3.85 -20.74 -7.71
N ARG A 11 2.73 -21.00 -8.38
CA ARG A 11 1.80 -19.94 -8.82
C ARG A 11 1.37 -19.18 -7.57
N MET A 12 2.00 -18.02 -7.32
CA MET A 12 1.68 -17.20 -6.15
C MET A 12 0.18 -16.99 -6.10
N THR A 13 -0.43 -17.36 -4.98
CA THR A 13 -1.85 -17.12 -4.78
C THR A 13 -2.10 -15.60 -4.83
N PRO A 14 -3.26 -15.13 -5.30
CA PRO A 14 -3.59 -13.70 -5.31
C PRO A 14 -3.39 -13.04 -3.93
N ALA A 15 -3.66 -13.77 -2.86
CA ALA A 15 -3.43 -13.33 -1.48
C ALA A 15 -1.93 -13.14 -1.14
N GLU A 16 -1.05 -14.04 -1.57
CA GLU A 16 0.40 -13.90 -1.38
C GLU A 16 0.97 -12.74 -2.18
N ARG A 17 0.47 -12.52 -3.40
CA ARG A 17 0.85 -11.37 -4.23
C ARG A 17 0.52 -10.05 -3.54
N LEU A 18 -0.70 -9.93 -3.01
CA LEU A 18 -1.13 -8.74 -2.25
C LEU A 18 -0.27 -8.51 -0.99
N ARG A 19 0.11 -9.57 -0.27
CA ARG A 19 1.02 -9.47 0.88
C ARG A 19 2.43 -9.01 0.48
N LYS A 20 2.96 -9.49 -0.65
CA LYS A 20 4.27 -9.06 -1.17
C LYS A 20 4.25 -7.59 -1.57
N HIS A 21 3.19 -7.12 -2.22
CA HIS A 21 3.04 -5.71 -2.58
C HIS A 21 2.94 -4.80 -1.35
N GLN A 22 2.17 -5.20 -0.32
CA GLN A 22 2.07 -4.43 0.91
C GLN A 22 3.45 -4.26 1.59
N ARG A 23 4.22 -5.34 1.72
CA ARG A 23 5.58 -5.28 2.30
C ARG A 23 6.53 -4.44 1.47
N ALA A 24 6.45 -4.54 0.14
CA ALA A 24 7.26 -3.72 -0.75
C ALA A 24 6.92 -2.23 -0.59
N LEU A 25 5.64 -1.88 -0.51
CA LEU A 25 5.20 -0.50 -0.27
C LEU A 25 5.68 0.04 1.08
N GLU A 26 5.53 -0.73 2.16
CA GLU A 26 6.04 -0.33 3.48
C GLU A 26 7.55 -0.12 3.50
N LYS A 27 8.31 -0.96 2.79
CA LYS A 27 9.75 -0.77 2.63
C LYS A 27 10.05 0.54 1.90
N THR A 28 9.38 0.79 0.77
CA THR A 28 9.56 2.04 0.01
C THR A 28 9.17 3.28 0.81
N GLN A 29 8.11 3.22 1.63
CA GLN A 29 7.71 4.34 2.51
C GLN A 29 8.82 4.70 3.49
N ARG A 30 9.41 3.69 4.16
CA ARG A 30 10.51 3.91 5.11
C ARG A 30 11.77 4.45 4.43
N GLU A 31 12.08 3.96 3.23
CA GLU A 31 13.21 4.45 2.44
C GLU A 31 13.00 5.92 2.05
N LEU A 32 11.80 6.30 1.61
CA LEU A 32 11.48 7.70 1.31
C LEU A 32 11.57 8.60 2.54
N ASP A 33 11.09 8.17 3.71
CA ASP A 33 11.17 8.97 4.94
C ASP A 33 12.63 9.18 5.40
N ARG A 34 13.50 8.17 5.19
CA ARG A 34 14.94 8.31 5.45
C ARG A 34 15.60 9.32 4.50
N GLU A 35 15.32 9.22 3.20
CA GLU A 35 15.84 10.18 2.21
C GLU A 35 15.34 11.60 2.47
N ARG A 36 14.06 11.76 2.84
CA ARG A 36 13.50 13.03 3.26
C ARG A 36 14.29 13.64 4.42
N THR A 37 14.58 12.84 5.45
CA THR A 37 15.31 13.31 6.64
C THR A 37 16.74 13.75 6.29
N LYS A 38 17.40 13.04 5.38
CA LYS A 38 18.72 13.45 4.85
C LYS A 38 18.65 14.80 4.15
N LEU A 39 17.65 15.01 3.29
CA LEU A 39 17.44 16.27 2.56
C LEU A 39 17.09 17.43 3.50
N GLU A 40 16.26 17.20 4.53
CA GLU A 40 15.95 18.22 5.55
C GLU A 40 17.21 18.63 6.35
N ASN A 41 18.09 17.68 6.65
CA ASN A 41 19.36 17.98 7.30
C ASN A 41 20.32 18.76 6.38
N GLN A 42 20.34 18.43 5.08
CA GLN A 42 21.09 19.21 4.08
C GLN A 42 20.52 20.62 3.93
N GLU A 43 19.20 20.79 3.94
CA GLU A 43 18.56 22.11 3.93
C GLU A 43 19.01 22.96 5.13
N LYS A 44 18.97 22.38 6.35
CA LYS A 44 19.42 23.08 7.57
C LYS A 44 20.89 23.50 7.50
N LYS A 45 21.76 22.62 7.00
CA LYS A 45 23.19 22.95 6.79
C LYS A 45 23.35 24.09 5.78
N LEU A 46 22.69 24.01 4.63
CA LEU A 46 22.72 25.08 3.61
C LEU A 46 22.24 26.42 4.17
N VAL A 47 21.19 26.43 5.01
CA VAL A 47 20.72 27.66 5.67
C VAL A 47 21.80 28.24 6.60
N GLN A 48 22.50 27.39 7.36
CA GLN A 48 23.59 27.84 8.23
C GLN A 48 24.77 28.39 7.42
N ASP A 49 25.13 27.72 6.33
CA ASP A 49 26.25 28.13 5.48
C ASP A 49 25.95 29.44 4.73
N ILE A 50 24.70 29.61 4.23
CA ILE A 50 24.24 30.88 3.66
C ILE A 50 24.38 32.02 4.67
N LYS A 51 23.98 31.80 5.93
CA LYS A 51 24.09 32.82 6.98
C LYS A 51 25.54 33.18 7.29
N LYS A 52 26.44 32.18 7.32
CA LYS A 52 27.88 32.41 7.55
C LYS A 52 28.51 33.16 6.37
N ASN A 53 28.25 32.73 5.14
CA ASN A 53 28.80 33.33 3.93
C ASN A 53 28.28 34.76 3.70
N ALA A 54 27.03 35.03 4.10
CA ALA A 54 26.47 36.39 4.09
C ALA A 54 27.20 37.31 5.08
N LYS A 55 27.50 36.84 6.30
CA LYS A 55 28.30 37.60 7.28
C LYS A 55 29.73 37.86 6.80
N ASN A 56 30.30 36.90 6.07
CA ASN A 56 31.64 37.02 5.50
C ASN A 56 31.68 37.89 4.22
N GLY A 57 30.55 38.47 3.78
CA GLY A 57 30.48 39.33 2.59
C GLY A 57 30.59 38.61 1.24
N GLN A 58 30.56 37.28 1.21
CA GLN A 58 30.70 36.49 -0.01
C GLN A 58 29.37 36.38 -0.79
N MET A 59 28.91 37.49 -1.36
CA MET A 59 27.61 37.59 -2.03
C MET A 59 27.46 36.67 -3.26
N GLY A 60 28.56 36.37 -3.96
CA GLY A 60 28.56 35.42 -5.08
C GLY A 60 28.19 33.99 -4.65
N ALA A 61 28.78 33.51 -3.55
CA ALA A 61 28.51 32.19 -2.99
C ALA A 61 27.07 32.10 -2.45
N VAL A 62 26.61 33.13 -1.74
CA VAL A 62 25.25 33.22 -1.21
C VAL A 62 24.19 33.08 -2.31
N LYS A 63 24.39 33.73 -3.46
CA LYS A 63 23.45 33.68 -4.59
C LYS A 63 23.33 32.28 -5.20
N ILE A 64 24.42 31.52 -5.26
CA ILE A 64 24.43 30.15 -5.75
C ILE A 64 23.73 29.24 -4.73
N GLN A 65 24.15 29.32 -3.47
CA GLN A 65 23.59 28.51 -2.38
C GLN A 65 22.08 28.76 -2.17
N ALA A 66 21.60 29.99 -2.37
CA ALA A 66 20.18 30.31 -2.31
C ALA A 66 19.36 29.60 -3.39
N LYS A 67 19.92 29.42 -4.60
CA LYS A 67 19.27 28.63 -5.66
C LYS A 67 19.19 27.15 -5.27
N ASP A 68 20.25 26.62 -4.66
CA ASP A 68 20.29 25.24 -4.19
C ASP A 68 19.29 25.00 -3.06
N LEU A 69 19.12 25.98 -2.15
CA LEU A 69 18.09 25.92 -1.11
C LEU A 69 16.68 25.76 -1.70
N VAL A 70 16.34 26.55 -2.72
CA VAL A 70 15.02 26.46 -3.38
C VAL A 70 14.84 25.11 -4.07
N ARG A 71 15.88 24.57 -4.71
CA ARG A 71 15.84 23.24 -5.33
C ARG A 71 15.60 22.15 -4.28
N THR A 72 16.33 22.18 -3.17
CA THR A 72 16.18 21.21 -2.07
C THR A 72 14.77 21.24 -1.48
N ARG A 73 14.18 22.43 -1.28
CA ARG A 73 12.78 22.56 -0.84
C ARG A 73 11.78 21.94 -1.81
N ARG A 74 11.96 22.15 -3.12
CA ARG A 74 11.11 21.52 -4.13
C ARG A 74 11.24 20.00 -4.12
N TYR A 75 12.45 19.47 -3.91
CA TYR A 75 12.63 18.03 -3.74
C TYR A 75 11.89 17.50 -2.51
N ILE A 76 12.04 18.16 -1.35
CA ILE A 76 11.31 17.80 -0.13
C ILE A 76 9.79 17.79 -0.38
N GLN A 77 9.24 18.81 -1.04
CA GLN A 77 7.82 18.86 -1.41
C GLN A 77 7.42 17.69 -2.31
N LYS A 78 8.25 17.33 -3.29
CA LYS A 78 8.03 16.18 -4.17
C LYS A 78 8.04 14.85 -3.40
N PHE A 79 8.92 14.71 -2.40
CA PHE A 79 8.92 13.55 -1.50
C PHE A 79 7.63 13.45 -0.67
N TYR A 80 7.07 14.57 -0.20
CA TYR A 80 5.76 14.57 0.47
C TYR A 80 4.63 14.11 -0.46
N GLN A 81 4.62 14.58 -1.70
CA GLN A 81 3.66 14.12 -2.72
C GLN A 81 3.81 12.62 -3.01
N MET A 82 5.03 12.13 -3.17
CA MET A 82 5.28 10.70 -3.39
C MET A 82 4.84 9.84 -2.19
N ARG A 83 5.09 10.28 -0.95
CA ARG A 83 4.63 9.58 0.25
C ARG A 83 3.11 9.44 0.28
N THR A 84 2.39 10.53 0.00
CA THR A 84 0.91 10.52 -0.02
C THR A 84 0.36 9.65 -1.14
N GLN A 85 0.98 9.65 -2.31
CA GLN A 85 0.64 8.75 -3.41
C GLN A 85 0.82 7.27 -3.03
N LEU A 86 1.94 6.90 -2.38
CA LEU A 86 2.16 5.54 -1.91
C LEU A 86 1.17 5.13 -0.80
N GLN A 87 0.80 6.06 0.08
CA GLN A 87 -0.26 5.83 1.08
C GLN A 87 -1.61 5.56 0.39
N ALA A 88 -1.98 6.34 -0.62
CA ALA A 88 -3.21 6.12 -1.39
C ALA A 88 -3.24 4.75 -2.08
N ILE A 89 -2.10 4.31 -2.64
CA ILE A 89 -1.97 2.97 -3.24
C ILE A 89 -2.13 1.87 -2.19
N SER A 90 -1.53 2.03 -1.00
CA SER A 90 -1.67 1.06 0.09
C SER A 90 -3.12 0.93 0.55
N LEU A 91 -3.85 2.04 0.68
CA LEU A 91 -5.28 2.03 0.99
C LEU A 91 -6.08 1.29 -0.09
N ARG A 92 -5.78 1.53 -1.37
CA ARG A 92 -6.45 0.84 -2.48
C ARG A 92 -6.22 -0.68 -2.42
N ILE A 93 -5.02 -1.13 -2.08
CA ILE A 93 -4.70 -2.55 -1.90
C ILE A 93 -5.46 -3.14 -0.71
N GLN A 94 -5.60 -2.39 0.38
CA GLN A 94 -6.39 -2.82 1.53
C GLN A 94 -7.87 -2.99 1.17
N THR A 95 -8.45 -2.05 0.41
CA THR A 95 -9.83 -2.18 -0.11
C THR A 95 -9.99 -3.43 -0.97
N VAL A 96 -9.04 -3.69 -1.88
CA VAL A 96 -9.07 -4.89 -2.73
C VAL A 96 -9.02 -6.17 -1.89
N ARG A 97 -8.21 -6.21 -0.83
CA ARG A 97 -8.16 -7.36 0.10
C ARG A 97 -9.51 -7.60 0.79
N SER A 98 -10.13 -6.54 1.31
CA SER A 98 -11.43 -6.67 1.98
C SER A 98 -12.53 -7.13 1.02
N ASN A 99 -12.52 -6.63 -0.21
CA ASN A 99 -13.45 -7.05 -1.25
C ASN A 99 -13.27 -8.54 -1.61
N GLU A 100 -12.03 -9.02 -1.71
CA GLU A 100 -11.75 -10.44 -1.93
C GLU A 100 -12.28 -11.31 -0.78
N GLN A 101 -12.05 -10.92 0.47
CA GLN A 101 -12.57 -11.65 1.63
C GLN A 101 -14.11 -11.70 1.63
N MET A 102 -14.76 -10.58 1.30
CA MET A 102 -16.22 -10.52 1.13
C MET A 102 -16.69 -11.44 0.00
N MET A 103 -16.02 -11.43 -1.15
CA MET A 103 -16.34 -12.33 -2.26
C MET A 103 -16.21 -13.82 -1.89
N GLN A 104 -15.18 -14.19 -1.11
CA GLN A 104 -15.03 -15.57 -0.64
C GLN A 104 -16.18 -15.98 0.31
N SER A 105 -16.57 -15.10 1.24
CA SER A 105 -17.73 -15.33 2.11
C SER A 105 -19.04 -15.41 1.33
N MET A 106 -19.24 -14.51 0.35
CA MET A 106 -20.41 -14.53 -0.53
C MET A 106 -20.45 -15.82 -1.36
N LYS A 107 -19.31 -16.28 -1.89
CA LYS A 107 -19.23 -17.56 -2.61
C LYS A 107 -19.60 -18.74 -1.72
N GLY A 108 -19.19 -18.73 -0.45
CA GLY A 108 -19.61 -19.72 0.55
C GLY A 108 -21.11 -19.68 0.80
N ALA A 109 -21.67 -18.51 1.09
CA ALA A 109 -23.10 -18.30 1.30
C ALA A 109 -23.93 -18.71 0.07
N THR A 110 -23.53 -18.30 -1.14
CA THR A 110 -24.22 -18.67 -2.39
C THR A 110 -24.17 -20.17 -2.64
N LYS A 111 -23.06 -20.86 -2.32
CA LYS A 111 -23.02 -22.33 -2.39
C LYS A 111 -24.00 -22.97 -1.42
N LEU A 112 -24.10 -22.45 -0.19
CA LEU A 112 -25.06 -22.95 0.81
C LEU A 112 -26.50 -22.71 0.36
N LEU A 113 -26.82 -21.50 -0.11
CA LEU A 113 -28.15 -21.15 -0.65
C LEU A 113 -28.50 -21.97 -1.89
N SER A 114 -27.54 -22.21 -2.79
CA SER A 114 -27.74 -23.08 -3.96
C SER A 114 -27.96 -24.53 -3.56
N GLY A 115 -27.25 -25.03 -2.54
CA GLY A 115 -27.47 -26.35 -1.96
C GLY A 115 -28.83 -26.48 -1.28
N MET A 116 -29.26 -25.46 -0.52
CA MET A 116 -30.59 -25.38 0.10
C MET A 116 -31.70 -25.37 -0.95
N ASN A 117 -31.50 -24.72 -2.10
CA ASN A 117 -32.48 -24.74 -3.20
C ASN A 117 -32.56 -26.10 -3.91
N ARG A 118 -31.47 -26.90 -3.90
CA ARG A 118 -31.46 -28.26 -4.48
C ARG A 118 -32.06 -29.32 -3.56
N TYR A 119 -32.01 -29.08 -2.25
CA TYR A 119 -32.65 -29.91 -1.23
C TYR A 119 -33.58 -29.04 -0.39
N PRO A 120 -34.74 -28.61 -0.93
CA PRO A 120 -35.79 -28.05 -0.08
C PRO A 120 -36.13 -29.09 0.98
N ASP A 121 -36.20 -28.67 2.23
CA ASP A 121 -36.31 -29.55 3.39
C ASP A 121 -37.54 -30.46 3.28
N ARG A 122 -37.33 -31.73 2.88
CA ARG A 122 -38.40 -32.74 2.77
C ARG A 122 -38.97 -33.15 4.12
N ARG A 123 -38.43 -32.65 5.25
CA ARG A 123 -38.96 -32.90 6.59
C ARG A 123 -40.29 -32.18 6.86
N PHE A 124 -40.58 -31.07 6.16
CA PHE A 124 -41.90 -30.42 6.27
C PHE A 124 -43.00 -31.19 5.53
N ALA A 125 -42.68 -31.90 4.43
CA ALA A 125 -43.69 -32.65 3.66
C ALA A 125 -44.26 -33.87 4.41
N LYS A 126 -43.49 -34.48 5.33
CA LYS A 126 -43.96 -35.62 6.14
C LYS A 126 -44.75 -35.21 7.38
N VAL A 127 -44.61 -33.98 7.88
CA VAL A 127 -45.37 -33.50 9.06
C VAL A 127 -46.79 -33.04 8.67
N CYS A 128 -47.00 -32.53 7.45
CA CYS A 128 -48.35 -32.22 6.96
C CYS A 128 -49.19 -33.47 6.57
N PHE A 129 -48.57 -34.64 6.37
CA PHE A 129 -49.28 -35.85 5.92
C PHE A 129 -49.73 -36.80 7.04
N ILE A 130 -49.51 -36.45 8.33
CA ILE A 130 -49.94 -37.23 9.50
C ILE A 130 -51.07 -36.51 10.27
N LYS A 131 -51.66 -35.47 9.69
CA LYS A 131 -52.76 -34.71 10.30
C LYS A 131 -53.92 -34.45 9.33
N VAL A 132 -54.30 -35.49 8.59
CA VAL A 132 -55.62 -35.68 7.96
C VAL A 132 -56.11 -37.06 8.36
#